data_AF-A0SNY1-F1
#
_entry.id   AF-A0SNY1-F1
#
_cell.length_a   1.000
_cell.length_b   1.000
_cell.length_c   1.000
_cell.angle_alpha   90.00
_cell.angle_beta   90.00
_cell.angle_gamma   90.00
#
_symmetry.space_group_name_H-M   'P 1'
#
loop_
_entity.id
_entity.type
_entity.pdbx_description
1 polymer ?
#
loop_
_entity_poly.entity_id
_entity_poly.type
_entity_poly.pdbx_seq_one_letter_code
_entity_poly.pdbx_strand_id
1 'polypeptide(L)'
;ELSKGLTPTHVVFNGAVGALTGDNALKAKVGEKVLFIHSQANRDSRPHLIGGHGDLVWPYGKFADAPIQGQETWFVPGGSAGAALYD
;
A
#
# COMPACT_ATOMS: atom_id res chain seq x y z
N GLU A 1 -20.51 -21.59 4.80
CA GLU A 1 -19.27 -21.20 4.10
C GLU A 1 -18.88 -19.80 4.52
N LEU A 2 -17.60 -19.58 4.84
CA LEU A 2 -17.06 -18.23 4.97
C LEU A 2 -16.98 -17.57 3.58
N SER A 3 -17.07 -16.23 3.55
CA SER A 3 -16.66 -15.39 2.40
C SER A 3 -17.53 -15.39 1.13
N LYS A 4 -18.64 -16.15 1.05
CA LYS A 4 -19.57 -16.13 -0.12
C LYS A 4 -20.15 -14.75 -0.44
N GLY A 5 -20.37 -13.91 0.57
CA GLY A 5 -20.91 -12.55 0.38
C GLY A 5 -19.91 -11.54 -0.19
N LEU A 6 -18.62 -11.91 -0.33
CA LEU A 6 -17.52 -11.06 -0.83
C LEU A 6 -17.38 -9.69 -0.15
N THR A 7 -18.04 -9.51 0.99
CA THR A 7 -18.08 -8.28 1.76
C THR A 7 -17.29 -8.50 3.04
N PRO A 8 -16.06 -8.01 3.13
CA PRO A 8 -15.28 -8.13 4.36
C PRO A 8 -15.96 -7.31 5.47
N THR A 9 -16.05 -7.88 6.67
CA THR A 9 -16.49 -7.11 7.85
C THR A 9 -15.40 -6.17 8.33
N HIS A 10 -14.13 -6.49 8.05
CA HIS A 10 -12.97 -5.70 8.42
C HIS A 10 -11.92 -5.75 7.30
N VAL A 11 -11.29 -4.62 7.03
CA VAL A 11 -10.09 -4.51 6.19
C VAL A 11 -9.10 -3.70 7.01
N VAL A 12 -7.98 -4.33 7.40
CA VAL A 12 -7.03 -3.75 8.35
C VAL A 12 -5.62 -3.87 7.83
N PHE A 13 -4.77 -2.90 8.16
CA PHE A 13 -3.33 -3.05 8.02
C PHE A 13 -2.77 -3.73 9.27
N ASN A 14 -1.75 -4.57 9.08
CA ASN A 14 -0.96 -5.20 10.13
C ASN A 14 -1.76 -5.89 11.24
N GLY A 15 -2.92 -6.47 10.90
CA GLY A 15 -3.67 -7.39 11.76
C GLY A 15 -4.75 -6.77 12.66
N ALA A 16 -4.85 -5.44 12.78
CA ALA A 16 -5.89 -4.80 13.60
C ALA A 16 -6.24 -3.38 13.15
N VAL A 17 -7.45 -2.91 13.51
CA VAL A 17 -7.84 -1.49 13.34
C VAL A 17 -6.88 -0.63 14.14
N GLY A 18 -6.27 0.37 13.51
CA GLY A 18 -5.33 1.29 14.17
C GLY A 18 -3.92 0.73 14.42
N ALA A 19 -3.57 -0.45 13.90
CA ALA A 19 -2.26 -1.08 14.17
C ALA A 19 -1.04 -0.20 13.80
N LEU A 20 -1.19 0.69 12.81
CA LEU A 20 -0.15 1.63 12.36
C LEU A 20 -0.45 3.08 12.77
N THR A 21 -1.00 3.30 13.97
CA THR A 21 -1.38 4.62 14.48
C THR A 21 -0.86 4.86 15.90
N GLY A 22 -0.97 6.10 16.40
CA GLY A 22 -0.51 6.48 17.75
C GLY A 22 0.99 6.24 17.92
N ASP A 23 1.37 5.55 18.99
CA ASP A 23 2.77 5.23 19.28
C ASP A 23 3.40 4.32 18.20
N ASN A 24 2.58 3.56 17.47
CA ASN A 24 2.97 2.67 16.38
C ASN A 24 2.90 3.33 14.99
N ALA A 25 2.67 4.65 14.92
CA ALA A 25 2.64 5.35 13.65
C ALA A 25 3.98 5.21 12.92
N LEU A 26 3.91 5.05 11.60
CA LEU A 26 5.08 5.12 10.73
C LEU A 26 5.71 6.50 10.86
N LYS A 27 7.05 6.56 10.90
CA LYS A 27 7.83 7.80 11.07
C LYS A 27 8.80 7.94 9.92
N ALA A 28 9.02 9.17 9.51
CA ALA A 28 10.04 9.57 8.56
C ALA A 28 10.44 11.03 8.86
N LYS A 29 11.55 11.49 8.28
CA LYS A 29 11.97 12.89 8.32
C LYS A 29 11.84 13.54 6.94
N VAL A 30 11.74 14.87 6.90
CA VAL A 30 11.82 15.61 5.63
C VAL A 30 13.16 15.30 4.96
N GLY A 31 13.10 14.92 3.68
CA GLY A 31 14.25 14.50 2.88
C GLY A 31 14.67 13.03 3.07
N GLU A 32 13.94 12.24 3.86
CA GLU A 32 14.14 10.80 3.97
C GLU A 32 13.34 10.06 2.89
N LYS A 33 14.00 9.16 2.17
CA LYS A 33 13.35 8.29 1.20
C LYS A 33 12.74 7.08 1.90
N VAL A 34 11.49 6.77 1.59
CA VAL A 34 10.75 5.65 2.20
C VAL A 34 10.18 4.74 1.14
N LEU A 35 10.48 3.46 1.22
CA LEU A 35 9.87 2.43 0.38
C LEU A 35 8.68 1.79 1.10
N PHE A 36 7.47 2.06 0.61
CA PHE A 36 6.25 1.42 1.08
C PHE A 36 6.01 0.14 0.29
N ILE A 37 6.05 -1.01 0.97
CA ILE A 37 5.64 -2.30 0.40
C ILE A 37 4.21 -2.59 0.87
N HIS A 38 3.30 -2.79 -0.07
CA HIS A 38 1.89 -3.05 0.22
C HIS A 38 1.49 -4.38 -0.41
N SER A 39 1.01 -5.32 0.39
CA SER A 39 0.51 -6.61 -0.09
C SER A 39 -0.97 -6.77 0.18
N GLN A 40 -1.66 -7.39 -0.78
CA GLN A 40 -3.03 -7.82 -0.60
C GLN A 40 -3.19 -9.19 -1.26
N ALA A 41 -3.38 -10.23 -0.46
CA ALA A 41 -3.37 -11.62 -0.93
C ALA A 41 -4.66 -12.10 -1.62
N ASN A 42 -5.80 -11.43 -1.43
CA ASN A 42 -7.11 -11.96 -1.80
C ASN A 42 -8.05 -10.96 -2.51
N ARG A 43 -7.88 -9.66 -2.30
CA ARG A 43 -8.80 -8.65 -2.81
C ARG A 43 -8.04 -7.40 -3.21
N ASP A 44 -8.48 -6.75 -4.27
CA ASP A 44 -7.83 -5.52 -4.71
C ASP A 44 -7.85 -4.44 -3.63
N SER A 45 -6.76 -3.66 -3.60
CA SER A 45 -6.63 -2.45 -2.81
C SER A 45 -6.06 -1.32 -3.67
N ARG A 46 -6.25 -0.09 -3.19
CA ARG A 46 -5.77 1.12 -3.87
C ARG A 46 -5.08 2.02 -2.85
N PRO A 47 -3.80 1.78 -2.52
CA PRO A 47 -3.07 2.58 -1.54
C PRO A 47 -2.92 4.03 -2.02
N HIS A 48 -2.92 4.95 -1.05
CA HIS A 48 -2.82 6.39 -1.25
C HIS A 48 -2.07 7.00 -0.06
N LEU A 49 -1.18 7.95 -0.32
CA LEU A 49 -0.51 8.75 0.72
C LEU A 49 -1.14 10.13 0.78
N ILE A 50 -1.97 10.38 1.79
CA ILE A 50 -2.68 11.66 1.92
C ILE A 50 -1.67 12.80 2.09
N GLY A 51 -1.70 13.78 1.17
CA GLY A 51 -0.78 14.93 1.17
C GLY A 51 0.59 14.66 0.54
N GLY A 52 0.80 13.47 -0.04
CA GLY A 52 2.01 13.09 -0.77
C GLY A 52 1.68 12.36 -2.06
N HIS A 53 2.69 11.71 -2.64
CA HIS A 53 2.58 10.88 -3.84
C HIS A 53 3.45 9.63 -3.69
N GLY A 54 3.25 8.64 -4.57
CA GLY A 54 4.29 7.66 -4.88
C GLY A 54 5.14 8.23 -6.01
N ASP A 55 6.36 8.67 -5.70
CA ASP A 55 7.24 9.28 -6.69
C ASP A 55 7.66 8.27 -7.75
N LEU A 56 8.00 7.05 -7.31
CA LEU A 56 8.19 5.88 -8.18
C LEU A 56 7.34 4.72 -7.66
N VAL A 57 6.46 4.16 -8.51
CA VAL A 57 5.55 3.09 -8.12
C VAL A 57 5.66 1.90 -9.06
N TRP A 58 5.81 0.71 -8.47
CA TRP A 58 5.66 -0.59 -9.11
C TRP A 58 4.37 -1.23 -8.60
N PRO A 59 3.21 -0.94 -9.21
CA PRO A 59 1.91 -1.41 -8.70
C PRO A 59 1.80 -2.94 -8.63
N TYR A 60 2.55 -3.64 -9.49
CA TYR A 60 2.59 -5.10 -9.56
C TYR A 60 3.85 -5.71 -8.89
N GLY A 61 4.70 -4.88 -8.27
CA GLY A 61 5.89 -5.33 -7.53
C GLY A 61 6.97 -6.01 -8.38
N LYS A 62 7.14 -5.59 -9.64
CA LYS A 62 8.13 -6.14 -10.57
C LYS A 62 9.19 -5.08 -10.88
N PHE A 63 10.34 -5.16 -10.23
CA PHE A 63 11.38 -4.12 -10.35
C PHE A 63 12.16 -4.14 -11.67
N ALA A 64 11.99 -5.19 -12.48
CA ALA A 64 12.52 -5.21 -13.86
C ALA A 64 11.72 -4.27 -14.79
N ASP A 65 10.47 -3.97 -14.44
CA ASP A 65 9.64 -3.02 -15.17
C ASP A 65 9.96 -1.58 -14.71
N ALA A 66 9.82 -0.62 -15.62
CA ALA A 66 9.94 0.78 -15.25
C ALA A 66 8.79 1.19 -14.29
N PRO A 67 9.08 1.96 -13.22
CA PRO A 67 8.03 2.47 -12.34
C PRO A 67 7.17 3.51 -13.07
N ILE A 68 5.90 3.56 -12.72
CA ILE A 68 5.08 4.75 -12.98
C ILE A 68 5.43 5.83 -11.97
N GLN A 69 5.30 7.11 -12.35
CA GLN A 69 5.79 8.22 -11.54
C GLN A 69 4.65 9.12 -11.06
N GLY A 70 4.87 9.82 -9.93
CA GLY A 70 4.01 10.88 -9.42
C GLY A 70 2.56 10.46 -9.18
N GLN A 71 2.33 9.23 -8.73
CA GLN A 71 0.98 8.71 -8.56
C GLN A 71 0.37 9.18 -7.25
N GLU A 72 -0.84 9.73 -7.30
CA GLU A 72 -1.65 10.01 -6.11
C GLU A 72 -2.11 8.70 -5.43
N THR A 73 -2.58 7.75 -6.23
CA THR A 73 -3.13 6.46 -5.79
C THR A 73 -2.67 5.41 -6.78
N TRP A 74 -2.33 4.21 -6.32
CA TRP A 74 -1.97 3.09 -7.20
C TRP A 74 -2.79 1.86 -6.90
N PHE A 75 -2.85 0.93 -7.86
CA PHE A 75 -3.64 -0.28 -7.73
C PHE A 75 -2.76 -1.47 -7.35
N VAL A 76 -3.16 -2.22 -6.33
CA VAL A 76 -2.55 -3.50 -5.97
C VAL A 76 -3.61 -4.59 -6.12
N PRO A 77 -3.53 -5.39 -7.20
CA PRO A 77 -4.43 -6.51 -7.41
C PRO A 77 -4.39 -7.51 -6.25
N GLY A 78 -5.52 -8.14 -5.95
CA GLY A 78 -5.56 -9.27 -5.03
C GLY A 78 -4.64 -10.39 -5.49
N GLY A 79 -3.84 -10.95 -4.57
CA GLY A 79 -2.82 -11.95 -4.86
C GLY A 79 -1.47 -11.36 -5.25
N SER A 80 -1.23 -10.08 -4.99
CA SER A 80 0.04 -9.41 -5.34
C SER A 80 0.56 -8.50 -4.24
N ALA A 81 1.79 -8.03 -4.45
CA ALA A 81 2.39 -6.95 -3.68
C ALA A 81 2.87 -5.88 -4.64
N GLY A 82 2.66 -4.62 -4.27
CA GLY A 82 3.19 -3.45 -4.94
C GLY A 82 4.19 -2.71 -4.06
N ALA A 83 4.97 -1.85 -4.68
CA ALA A 83 5.94 -1.00 -4.00
C ALA A 83 5.82 0.44 -4.48
N ALA A 84 5.89 1.40 -3.56
CA ALA A 84 5.95 2.83 -3.87
C ALA A 84 7.10 3.46 -3.09
N LEU A 85 8.02 4.10 -3.80
CA LEU A 85 9.07 4.91 -3.22
C LEU A 85 8.58 6.36 -3.12
N TYR A 86 8.69 6.92 -1.93
CA TYR A 86 8.71 8.35 -1.68
C TYR A 86 10.17 8.78 -1.64
N ASP A 87 10.57 9.73 -2.48
CA ASP A 87 11.96 10.18 -2.69
C ASP A 87 12.19 11.58 -2.12
#